data_AF-A0A8D8BJB9-F1
#
_entry.id   AF-A0A8D8BJB9-F1
#
_cell.length_a   1.000
_cell.length_b   1.000
_cell.length_c   1.000
_cell.angle_alpha   90.00
_cell.angle_beta   90.00
_cell.angle_gamma   90.00
#
_symmetry.space_group_name_H-M   'P 1'
#
loop_
_entity.id
_entity.type
_entity.pdbx_description
1 polymer ?
#
loop_
_entity_poly.entity_id
_entity_poly.type
_entity_poly.pdbx_seq_one_letter_code
_entity_poly.pdbx_strand_id
1 'polypeptide(L)'
;MDHITCNKYWWRNILYINNWYPFNEMCMIWSWYLANDMQLYVVAIILLVLSMRFMKTSVFLLALITLCSWITSIYFSILHNYSYKVAEPFGSFDILYDKPWQRITPYIMGMLTGYIIYFKKTPPKVSGIVNLLLWITSVSIIFGLIFGVWDGQLSVPATAVYVSLGHTDNCFLRKCCPIIYTSIFYIFVARSTGDQTFETCF
;
A
#
# COMPACT_ATOMS: atom_id res chain seq x y z
N MET A 1 17.61 25.00 -3.95
CA MET A 1 18.48 23.83 -4.15
C MET A 1 18.21 23.18 -5.51
N ASP A 2 16.93 23.00 -5.85
CA ASP A 2 16.44 22.29 -7.05
C ASP A 2 17.11 22.72 -8.37
N HIS A 3 17.32 24.03 -8.62
CA HIS A 3 17.93 24.51 -9.87
C HIS A 3 19.38 24.06 -10.09
N ILE A 4 20.16 23.81 -9.03
CA ILE A 4 21.56 23.37 -9.13
C ILE A 4 21.61 21.85 -9.26
N THR A 5 20.84 21.15 -8.41
CA THR A 5 20.76 19.70 -8.37
C THR A 5 20.16 19.13 -9.66
N CYS A 6 19.22 19.84 -10.28
CA CYS A 6 18.53 19.34 -11.47
C CYS A 6 19.37 19.30 -12.73
N ASN A 7 20.23 20.28 -12.98
CA ASN A 7 21.11 20.25 -14.14
C ASN A 7 22.03 19.01 -14.15
N LYS A 8 22.37 18.49 -12.96
CA LYS A 8 23.23 17.31 -12.81
C LYS A 8 22.46 15.98 -12.76
N TYR A 9 21.24 15.97 -12.20
CA TYR A 9 20.53 14.73 -11.84
C TYR A 9 19.14 14.58 -12.48
N TRP A 10 18.74 15.42 -13.44
CA TRP A 10 17.45 15.33 -14.15
C TRP A 10 17.17 13.93 -14.73
N TRP A 11 18.21 13.27 -15.26
CA TRP A 11 18.11 11.94 -15.88
C TRP A 11 17.61 10.87 -14.90
N ARG A 12 17.87 11.02 -13.59
CA ARG A 12 17.40 10.08 -12.56
C ARG A 12 15.87 10.08 -12.43
N ASN A 13 15.22 11.23 -12.66
CA ASN A 13 13.76 11.34 -12.63
C ASN A 13 13.11 10.68 -13.86
N ILE A 14 13.73 10.80 -15.04
CA ILE A 14 13.22 10.18 -16.27
C ILE A 14 13.30 8.65 -16.18
N LEU A 15 14.39 8.14 -15.60
CA LEU A 15 14.56 6.71 -15.35
C LEU A 15 13.77 6.19 -14.14
N TYR A 16 13.06 7.05 -13.40
CA TYR A 16 12.32 6.66 -12.20
C TYR A 16 13.18 5.94 -11.15
N ILE A 17 14.42 6.42 -10.94
CA ILE A 17 15.36 5.88 -9.94
C ILE A 17 15.81 6.94 -8.93
N ASN A 18 15.17 8.11 -8.93
CA ASN A 18 15.51 9.21 -8.04
C ASN A 18 15.28 8.90 -6.56
N ASN A 19 14.39 7.97 -6.22
CA ASN A 19 14.11 7.53 -4.85
C ASN A 19 15.20 6.63 -4.22
N TRP A 20 16.23 6.25 -4.98
CA TRP A 20 17.36 5.47 -4.45
C TRP A 20 18.52 6.35 -3.97
N TYR A 21 18.45 7.65 -4.24
CA TYR A 21 19.46 8.63 -3.90
C TYR A 21 19.01 9.48 -2.71
N PRO A 22 19.94 10.06 -1.94
CA PRO A 22 19.60 10.86 -0.76
C PRO A 22 18.84 12.14 -1.13
N PHE A 23 18.04 12.65 -0.19
CA PHE A 23 17.14 13.79 -0.37
C PHE A 23 17.82 15.04 -0.94
N ASN A 24 19.04 15.34 -0.49
CA ASN A 24 19.82 16.49 -0.93
C ASN A 24 20.22 16.43 -2.42
N GLU A 25 20.20 15.26 -3.05
CA GLU A 25 20.51 15.05 -4.46
C GLU A 25 19.27 14.94 -5.37
N MET A 26 18.06 15.02 -4.81
CA MET A 26 16.84 14.94 -5.60
C MET A 26 16.57 16.27 -6.33
N CYS A 27 16.46 16.22 -7.66
CA CYS A 27 16.08 17.38 -8.48
C CYS A 27 14.64 17.84 -8.20
N MET A 28 13.69 16.89 -8.20
CA MET A 28 12.28 17.14 -7.97
C MET A 28 11.85 16.22 -6.85
N ILE A 29 11.90 16.73 -5.61
CA ILE A 29 11.62 15.93 -4.41
C ILE A 29 10.30 15.20 -4.59
N TRP A 30 9.22 15.88 -5.00
CA TRP A 30 7.89 15.28 -5.18
C TRP A 30 7.85 14.13 -6.20
N SER A 31 8.76 14.03 -7.16
CA SER A 31 8.72 12.96 -8.17
C SER A 31 9.06 11.57 -7.62
N TRP A 32 9.54 11.47 -6.38
CA TRP A 32 9.87 10.22 -5.70
C TRP A 32 8.71 9.21 -5.67
N TYR A 33 7.47 9.67 -5.47
CA TYR A 33 6.31 8.77 -5.41
C TYR A 33 5.99 8.20 -6.78
N LEU A 34 6.22 8.96 -7.86
CA LEU A 34 5.98 8.51 -9.21
C LEU A 34 7.00 7.42 -9.60
N ALA A 35 8.25 7.59 -9.19
CA ALA A 35 9.28 6.57 -9.36
C ALA A 35 8.95 5.27 -8.62
N ASN A 36 8.50 5.38 -7.37
CA ASN A 36 7.99 4.24 -6.62
C ASN A 36 6.84 3.52 -7.35
N ASP A 37 5.84 4.27 -7.83
CA ASP A 37 4.66 3.69 -8.47
C ASP A 37 5.02 2.95 -9.77
N MET A 38 5.95 3.49 -10.57
CA MET A 38 6.45 2.80 -11.77
C MET A 38 7.19 1.51 -11.43
N GLN A 39 8.04 1.51 -10.40
CA GLN A 39 8.77 0.32 -9.94
C GLN A 39 7.78 -0.77 -9.48
N LEU A 40 6.77 -0.39 -8.69
CA LEU A 40 5.74 -1.31 -8.21
C LEU A 40 4.86 -1.84 -9.35
N TYR A 41 4.56 -1.00 -10.35
CA TYR A 41 3.80 -1.41 -11.54
C TYR A 41 4.53 -2.48 -12.36
N VAL A 42 5.84 -2.32 -12.57
CA VAL A 42 6.67 -3.33 -13.27
C VAL A 42 6.68 -4.65 -12.50
N VAL A 43 6.87 -4.61 -11.18
CA VAL A 43 6.81 -5.81 -10.33
C VAL A 43 5.44 -6.48 -10.40
N ALA A 44 4.36 -5.70 -10.36
CA ALA A 44 2.99 -6.21 -10.45
C ALA A 44 2.72 -6.92 -11.79
N ILE A 45 3.18 -6.37 -12.92
CA ILE A 45 3.06 -7.02 -14.24
C ILE A 45 3.78 -8.37 -14.26
N ILE A 46 5.02 -8.41 -13.76
CA ILE A 46 5.82 -9.66 -13.72
C ILE A 46 5.09 -10.72 -12.87
N LEU A 47 4.58 -10.32 -11.70
CA LEU A 47 3.83 -11.22 -10.82
C LEU A 47 2.52 -11.68 -11.46
N LEU A 48 1.82 -10.80 -12.19
CA LEU A 48 0.60 -11.15 -12.90
C LEU A 48 0.87 -12.19 -14.00
N VAL A 49 1.90 -11.98 -14.83
CA VAL A 49 2.31 -12.94 -15.87
C VAL A 49 2.72 -14.28 -15.24
N LEU A 50 3.45 -14.24 -14.11
CA LEU A 50 3.84 -15.44 -13.38
C LEU A 50 2.62 -16.18 -12.80
N SER A 51 1.64 -15.44 -12.30
CA SER A 51 0.41 -16.00 -11.74
C SER A 51 -0.34 -16.85 -12.77
N MET A 52 -0.40 -16.41 -14.03
CA MET A 52 -1.08 -17.14 -15.12
C MET A 52 -0.58 -18.57 -15.29
N ARG A 53 0.71 -18.82 -15.04
CA ARG A 53 1.34 -20.14 -15.20
C ARG A 53 1.55 -20.88 -13.87
N PHE A 54 1.90 -20.16 -12.80
CA PHE A 54 2.28 -20.71 -11.51
C PHE A 54 1.56 -19.99 -10.36
N MET A 55 0.25 -20.19 -10.27
CA MET A 55 -0.64 -19.55 -9.30
C MET A 55 -0.16 -19.67 -7.84
N LYS A 56 0.21 -20.88 -7.40
CA LYS A 56 0.67 -21.12 -6.01
C LYS A 56 1.97 -20.35 -5.70
N THR A 57 2.89 -20.33 -6.67
CA THR A 57 4.17 -19.62 -6.54
C THR A 57 3.95 -18.12 -6.46
N SER A 58 3.04 -17.56 -7.26
CA SER A 58 2.71 -16.13 -7.22
C SER A 58 2.14 -15.70 -5.86
N VAL A 59 1.22 -16.48 -5.28
CA VAL A 59 0.66 -16.18 -3.95
C VAL A 59 1.74 -16.27 -2.87
N PHE A 60 2.61 -17.28 -2.95
CA PHE A 60 3.75 -17.41 -2.04
C PHE A 60 4.71 -16.20 -2.14
N LEU A 61 5.04 -15.76 -3.36
CA LEU A 61 5.89 -14.58 -3.57
C LEU A 61 5.24 -13.29 -3.05
N LEU A 62 3.94 -13.10 -3.27
CA LEU A 62 3.21 -11.94 -2.72
C LEU A 62 3.26 -11.92 -1.18
N ALA A 63 3.05 -13.07 -0.54
CA ALA A 63 3.14 -13.19 0.92
C ALA A 63 4.57 -12.92 1.41
N LEU A 64 5.58 -13.47 0.74
CA LEU A 64 6.99 -13.26 1.07
C LEU A 64 7.39 -11.79 0.96
N ILE A 65 7.03 -11.12 -0.14
CA ILE A 65 7.32 -9.69 -0.36
C ILE A 65 6.67 -8.83 0.73
N THR A 66 5.44 -9.13 1.13
CA THR A 66 4.75 -8.42 2.21
C THR A 66 5.46 -8.61 3.55
N LEU A 67 5.86 -9.84 3.88
CA LEU A 67 6.59 -10.12 5.12
C LEU A 67 7.96 -9.42 5.14
N CYS A 68 8.70 -9.46 4.02
CA CYS A 68 9.97 -8.75 3.90
C CYS A 68 9.79 -7.24 4.05
N SER A 69 8.72 -6.66 3.51
CA SER A 69 8.38 -5.23 3.69
C SER A 69 8.16 -4.90 5.18
N TRP A 70 7.39 -5.70 5.92
CA TRP A 70 7.17 -5.46 7.34
C TRP A 70 8.44 -5.61 8.17
N ILE A 71 9.23 -6.66 7.90
CA ILE A 71 10.49 -6.90 8.60
C ILE A 71 11.48 -5.76 8.37
N THR A 72 11.64 -5.31 7.13
CA THR A 72 12.53 -4.18 6.80
C THR A 72 12.06 -2.90 7.48
N SER A 73 10.75 -2.63 7.47
CA SER A 73 10.15 -1.47 8.16
C SER A 73 10.45 -1.47 9.66
N ILE A 74 10.23 -2.60 10.34
CA ILE A 74 10.49 -2.75 11.77
C ILE A 74 11.99 -2.64 12.07
N TYR A 75 12.82 -3.32 11.27
CA TYR A 75 14.27 -3.32 11.42
C TYR A 75 14.85 -1.90 11.33
N PHE A 76 14.49 -1.15 10.29
CA PHE A 76 14.96 0.24 10.12
C PHE A 76 14.44 1.16 11.21
N SER A 77 13.19 0.96 11.65
CA SER A 77 12.59 1.74 12.75
C SER A 77 13.34 1.54 14.08
N ILE A 78 13.78 0.31 14.39
CA ILE A 78 14.53 0.03 15.62
C ILE A 78 15.98 0.50 15.50
N LEU A 79 16.64 0.20 14.38
CA LEU A 79 18.05 0.53 14.16
C LEU A 79 18.32 2.05 14.29
N HIS A 80 17.40 2.88 13.79
CA HIS A 80 17.53 4.33 13.82
C HIS A 80 16.82 4.99 15.00
N ASN A 81 16.33 4.21 15.98
CA ASN A 81 15.50 4.68 17.11
C ASN A 81 14.39 5.64 16.64
N TYR A 82 13.71 5.24 15.58
CA TYR A 82 12.78 6.11 14.88
C TYR A 82 11.52 6.37 15.69
N SER A 83 11.23 7.64 15.95
CA SER A 83 10.00 8.11 16.57
C SER A 83 9.28 9.03 15.58
N TYR A 84 8.04 8.70 15.26
CA TYR A 84 7.22 9.53 14.38
C TYR A 84 6.84 10.82 15.13
N LYS A 85 7.25 11.96 14.57
CA LYS A 85 6.99 13.30 15.12
C LYS A 85 6.20 14.13 14.11
N VAL A 86 5.07 14.68 14.53
CA VAL A 86 4.23 15.54 13.67
C VAL A 86 4.95 16.85 13.31
N ALA A 87 5.79 17.36 14.21
CA ALA A 87 6.52 18.61 14.03
C ALA A 87 7.63 18.54 12.96
N GLU A 88 8.14 17.35 12.62
CA GLU A 88 9.28 17.16 11.72
C GLU A 88 9.00 16.13 10.62
N PRO A 89 8.06 16.40 9.70
CA PRO A 89 7.64 15.43 8.68
C PRO A 89 8.77 15.07 7.69
N PHE A 90 9.76 15.96 7.50
CA PHE A 90 10.87 15.76 6.56
C PHE A 90 12.15 15.21 7.20
N GLY A 91 12.29 15.22 8.52
CA GLY A 91 13.48 14.66 9.20
C GLY A 91 13.64 13.15 9.00
N SER A 92 12.60 12.51 8.46
CA SER A 92 12.47 11.05 8.30
C SER A 92 12.29 10.64 6.84
N PHE A 93 12.38 11.60 5.92
CA PHE A 93 12.00 11.40 4.53
C PHE A 93 12.87 10.34 3.84
N ASP A 94 14.18 10.35 4.10
CA ASP A 94 15.19 9.47 3.48
C ASP A 94 15.24 8.03 4.04
N ILE A 95 14.77 7.84 5.27
CA ILE A 95 15.00 6.58 6.00
C ILE A 95 13.82 5.61 5.77
N LEU A 96 12.59 6.13 5.80
CA LEU A 96 11.39 5.31 5.77
C LEU A 96 10.35 5.78 4.75
N TYR A 97 10.25 7.08 4.46
CA TYR A 97 9.12 7.61 3.72
C TYR A 97 9.27 7.51 2.20
N ASP A 98 10.47 7.74 1.65
CA ASP A 98 10.77 7.69 0.22
C ASP A 98 10.88 6.26 -0.34
N LYS A 99 10.85 5.26 0.55
CA LYS A 99 11.22 3.89 0.22
C LYS A 99 10.04 3.03 -0.22
N PRO A 100 10.25 2.16 -1.23
CA PRO A 100 9.17 1.39 -1.84
C PRO A 100 8.56 0.33 -0.93
N TRP A 101 9.31 -0.16 0.07
CA TRP A 101 8.81 -1.18 1.00
C TRP A 101 7.62 -0.71 1.83
N GLN A 102 7.47 0.59 2.11
CA GLN A 102 6.28 1.08 2.81
C GLN A 102 5.02 1.07 1.94
N ARG A 103 5.19 1.14 0.62
CA ARG A 103 4.08 1.36 -0.33
C ARG A 103 3.66 0.11 -1.07
N ILE A 104 4.38 -1.01 -0.93
CA ILE A 104 4.11 -2.24 -1.69
C ILE A 104 2.84 -2.99 -1.23
N THR A 105 2.52 -2.94 0.06
CA THR A 105 1.40 -3.66 0.67
C THR A 105 0.03 -3.37 0.03
N PRO A 106 -0.38 -2.10 -0.22
CA PRO A 106 -1.66 -1.83 -0.89
C PRO A 106 -1.74 -2.40 -2.32
N TYR A 107 -0.63 -2.46 -3.06
CA TYR A 107 -0.59 -3.07 -4.40
C TYR A 107 -0.78 -4.59 -4.32
N ILE A 108 -0.14 -5.25 -3.35
CA ILE A 108 -0.28 -6.68 -3.11
C ILE A 108 -1.72 -7.05 -2.73
N MET A 109 -2.35 -6.29 -1.84
CA MET A 109 -3.75 -6.50 -1.46
C MET A 109 -4.71 -6.35 -2.65
N GLY A 110 -4.46 -5.37 -3.52
CA GLY A 110 -5.20 -5.22 -4.77
C GLY A 110 -5.07 -6.45 -5.69
N MET A 111 -3.85 -6.95 -5.88
CA MET A 111 -3.59 -8.16 -6.67
C MET A 111 -4.26 -9.41 -6.08
N LEU A 112 -4.19 -9.60 -4.76
CA LEU A 112 -4.85 -10.71 -4.06
C LEU A 112 -6.38 -10.64 -4.21
N THR A 113 -6.95 -9.44 -4.15
CA THR A 113 -8.40 -9.25 -4.35
C THR A 113 -8.79 -9.63 -5.77
N GLY A 114 -8.08 -9.11 -6.78
CA GLY A 114 -8.33 -9.46 -8.18
C GLY A 114 -8.24 -10.97 -8.41
N TYR A 115 -7.27 -11.63 -7.77
CA TYR A 115 -7.13 -13.08 -7.79
C TYR A 115 -8.36 -13.79 -7.19
N ILE A 116 -8.82 -13.39 -6.01
CA ILE A 116 -10.00 -13.99 -5.36
C ILE A 116 -11.24 -13.84 -6.26
N ILE A 117 -11.45 -12.67 -6.85
CA ILE A 117 -12.58 -12.41 -7.75
C ILE A 117 -12.51 -13.29 -9.01
N TYR A 118 -11.33 -13.45 -9.59
CA TYR A 118 -11.12 -14.30 -10.77
C TYR A 118 -11.47 -15.78 -10.50
N PHE A 119 -11.09 -16.31 -9.33
CA PHE A 119 -11.33 -17.72 -9.00
C PHE A 119 -12.70 -17.99 -8.37
N LYS A 120 -13.24 -17.07 -7.57
CA LYS A 120 -14.53 -17.21 -6.90
C LYS A 120 -15.62 -16.54 -7.71
N LYS A 121 -16.11 -17.24 -8.74
CA LYS A 121 -17.24 -16.79 -9.58
C LYS A 121 -18.51 -16.55 -8.76
N THR A 122 -18.70 -17.29 -7.66
CA THR A 122 -19.78 -17.08 -6.70
C THR A 122 -19.22 -16.42 -5.45
N PRO A 123 -19.76 -15.26 -5.05
CA PRO A 123 -19.21 -14.53 -3.94
C PRO A 123 -19.68 -15.20 -2.62
N PRO A 124 -18.78 -15.34 -1.62
CA PRO A 124 -19.12 -16.04 -0.37
C PRO A 124 -20.16 -15.24 0.42
N LYS A 125 -21.19 -15.92 0.95
CA LYS A 125 -22.22 -15.28 1.79
C LYS A 125 -21.58 -14.79 3.09
N VAL A 126 -21.48 -13.47 3.24
CA VAL A 126 -21.02 -12.82 4.47
C VAL A 126 -22.23 -12.63 5.38
N SER A 127 -22.14 -13.05 6.65
CA SER A 127 -23.22 -12.82 7.61
C SER A 127 -23.26 -11.34 8.02
N GLY A 128 -24.45 -10.84 8.37
CA GLY A 128 -24.60 -9.44 8.82
C GLY A 128 -23.72 -9.08 10.02
N ILE A 129 -23.44 -10.05 10.90
CA ILE A 129 -22.55 -9.88 12.05
C ILE A 129 -21.10 -9.71 11.61
N VAL A 130 -20.61 -10.55 10.68
CA VAL A 130 -19.25 -10.41 10.14
C VAL A 130 -19.10 -9.07 9.42
N ASN A 131 -20.13 -8.64 8.69
CA ASN A 131 -20.13 -7.33 8.05
C ASN A 131 -20.02 -6.20 9.08
N LEU A 132 -20.83 -6.22 10.14
CA LEU A 132 -20.80 -5.22 11.20
C LEU A 132 -19.44 -5.17 11.91
N LEU A 133 -18.85 -6.33 12.22
CA LEU A 133 -17.54 -6.42 12.85
C LEU A 133 -16.45 -5.79 11.97
N LEU A 134 -16.45 -6.08 10.66
CA LEU A 134 -15.49 -5.50 9.72
C LEU A 134 -15.61 -3.97 9.63
N TRP A 135 -16.84 -3.44 9.65
CA TRP A 135 -17.08 -1.99 9.70
C TRP A 135 -16.59 -1.35 11.00
N ILE A 136 -16.88 -1.98 12.15
CA ILE A 136 -16.42 -1.48 13.46
C ILE A 136 -14.89 -1.47 13.51
N THR A 137 -14.24 -2.59 13.15
CA THR A 137 -12.78 -2.68 13.11
C THR A 137 -12.19 -1.62 12.19
N SER A 138 -12.79 -1.39 11.02
CA SER A 138 -12.36 -0.38 10.07
C SER A 138 -12.38 1.03 10.68
N VAL A 139 -13.52 1.44 11.25
CA VAL A 139 -13.68 2.75 11.90
C VAL A 139 -12.73 2.90 13.09
N SER A 140 -12.59 1.86 13.92
CA SER A 140 -11.68 1.87 15.06
C SER A 140 -10.22 2.09 14.65
N ILE A 141 -9.78 1.49 13.55
CA ILE A 141 -8.41 1.69 13.04
C ILE A 141 -8.23 3.12 12.53
N ILE A 142 -9.16 3.67 11.74
CA ILE A 142 -9.09 5.07 11.28
C ILE A 142 -9.00 6.01 12.48
N PHE A 143 -9.86 5.79 13.48
CA PHE A 143 -9.88 6.61 14.68
C PHE A 143 -8.55 6.48 15.44
N GLY A 144 -8.02 5.27 15.59
CA GLY A 144 -6.70 5.03 16.16
C GLY A 144 -5.56 5.72 15.39
N LEU A 145 -5.62 5.77 14.07
CA LEU A 145 -4.60 6.43 13.25
C LEU A 145 -4.66 7.96 13.35
N ILE A 146 -5.86 8.54 13.48
CA ILE A 146 -6.05 9.98 13.61
C ILE A 146 -5.71 10.45 15.03
N PHE A 147 -6.25 9.77 16.05
CA PHE A 147 -6.12 10.17 17.45
C PHE A 147 -4.90 9.56 18.16
N GLY A 148 -4.30 8.50 17.62
CA GLY A 148 -3.12 7.87 18.21
C GLY A 148 -1.86 8.74 18.17
N VAL A 149 -1.85 9.78 17.34
CA VAL A 149 -0.76 10.76 17.22
C VAL A 149 -1.13 12.10 17.87
N TRP A 150 -2.06 12.09 18.83
CA TRP A 150 -2.53 13.32 19.48
C TRP A 150 -1.42 14.06 20.25
N ASP A 151 -0.54 13.32 20.92
CA ASP A 151 0.58 13.89 21.69
C ASP A 151 1.75 14.38 20.81
N GLY A 152 1.61 14.31 19.48
CA GLY A 152 2.59 14.82 18.51
C GLY A 152 3.86 13.98 18.37
N GLN A 153 4.09 12.97 19.21
CA GLN A 153 5.19 12.02 19.13
C GLN A 153 4.76 10.60 19.51
N LEU A 154 5.14 9.61 18.71
CA LEU A 154 4.94 8.18 19.05
C LEU A 154 6.23 7.56 19.59
N SER A 155 6.08 6.61 20.52
CA SER A 155 7.21 5.75 20.92
C SER A 155 7.73 4.95 19.70
N VAL A 156 8.99 4.53 19.75
CA VAL A 156 9.62 3.75 18.66
C VAL A 156 8.81 2.50 18.26
N PRO A 157 8.35 1.64 19.19
CA PRO A 157 7.54 0.48 18.82
C PRO A 157 6.16 0.88 18.28
N ALA A 158 5.52 1.91 18.86
CA ALA A 158 4.23 2.40 18.35
C ALA A 158 4.38 2.97 16.94
N THR A 159 5.51 3.64 16.64
CA THR A 159 5.83 4.16 15.31
C THR A 159 6.02 3.05 14.29
N ALA A 160 6.78 2.00 14.63
CA ALA A 160 6.98 0.85 13.74
C ALA A 160 5.65 0.20 13.36
N VAL A 161 4.76 0.05 14.34
CA VAL A 161 3.40 -0.47 14.14
C VAL A 161 2.56 0.51 13.33
N TYR A 162 2.58 1.80 13.66
CA TYR A 162 1.81 2.85 12.99
C TYR A 162 2.18 2.99 11.50
N VAL A 163 3.47 2.92 11.17
CA VAL A 163 3.97 3.02 9.81
C VAL A 163 3.63 1.74 9.02
N SER A 164 3.88 0.57 9.61
CA SER A 164 3.59 -0.72 8.94
C SER A 164 2.09 -0.94 8.73
N LEU A 165 1.27 -0.61 9.73
CA LEU A 165 -0.19 -0.74 9.66
C LEU A 165 -0.80 0.41 8.88
N GLY A 166 -0.47 1.67 9.15
CA GLY A 166 -1.07 2.83 8.50
C GLY A 166 -0.96 2.84 6.97
N HIS A 167 0.13 2.28 6.42
CA HIS A 167 0.26 2.12 4.96
C HIS A 167 -0.52 0.90 4.42
N THR A 168 -0.66 -0.16 5.21
CA THR A 168 -1.52 -1.32 4.90
C THR A 168 -3.02 -0.94 4.98
N ASP A 169 -3.36 -0.11 5.95
CA ASP A 169 -4.69 0.39 6.30
C ASP A 169 -5.17 1.45 5.31
N ASN A 170 -4.28 2.21 4.66
CA ASN A 170 -4.68 3.07 3.54
C ASN A 170 -5.23 2.26 2.35
N CYS A 171 -4.79 1.02 2.14
CA CYS A 171 -5.59 0.09 1.33
C CYS A 171 -6.83 -0.27 2.10
N PHE A 172 -6.75 -0.93 3.26
CA PHE A 172 -7.93 -1.49 3.93
C PHE A 172 -9.09 -0.50 4.17
N LEU A 173 -8.85 0.81 4.26
CA LEU A 173 -9.80 1.84 4.69
C LEU A 173 -10.11 2.88 3.61
N ARG A 174 -9.14 3.24 2.75
CA ARG A 174 -9.29 4.34 1.78
C ARG A 174 -9.49 3.88 0.34
N LYS A 175 -8.96 2.71 -0.02
CA LYS A 175 -9.14 2.12 -1.36
C LYS A 175 -9.65 0.68 -1.35
N CYS A 176 -9.72 -0.01 -0.23
CA CYS A 176 -10.08 -1.43 -0.16
C CYS A 176 -11.37 -1.64 0.68
N CYS A 177 -11.63 -0.95 1.79
CA CYS A 177 -12.99 -0.96 2.38
C CYS A 177 -14.03 -0.27 1.48
N PRO A 178 -13.67 0.72 0.65
CA PRO A 178 -14.58 1.15 -0.38
C PRO A 178 -14.46 0.28 -1.61
N ILE A 179 -13.30 -0.10 -2.16
CA ILE A 179 -13.28 -0.80 -3.47
C ILE A 179 -13.31 -2.33 -3.32
N ILE A 180 -12.64 -2.99 -2.37
CA ILE A 180 -12.91 -4.41 -2.08
C ILE A 180 -14.34 -4.56 -1.58
N TYR A 181 -14.78 -3.72 -0.65
CA TYR A 181 -16.13 -3.84 -0.11
C TYR A 181 -17.18 -3.34 -1.08
N THR A 182 -17.11 -2.16 -1.70
CA THR A 182 -18.06 -1.75 -2.76
C THR A 182 -17.84 -2.47 -4.08
N SER A 183 -16.70 -3.02 -4.47
CA SER A 183 -16.64 -3.88 -5.66
C SER A 183 -17.10 -5.29 -5.35
N ILE A 184 -16.78 -5.89 -4.20
CA ILE A 184 -17.38 -7.18 -3.80
C ILE A 184 -18.88 -7.02 -3.51
N PHE A 185 -19.32 -5.90 -2.90
CA PHE A 185 -20.71 -5.57 -2.56
C PHE A 185 -21.48 -5.00 -3.77
N TYR A 186 -20.90 -4.24 -4.70
CA TYR A 186 -21.52 -3.93 -6.01
C TYR A 186 -21.63 -5.21 -6.84
N ILE A 187 -20.59 -6.05 -6.89
CA ILE A 187 -20.68 -7.35 -7.58
C ILE A 187 -21.71 -8.25 -6.87
N PHE A 188 -21.86 -8.17 -5.54
CA PHE A 188 -22.89 -8.90 -4.77
C PHE A 188 -24.31 -8.36 -5.02
N VAL A 189 -24.47 -7.04 -5.03
CA VAL A 189 -25.76 -6.34 -5.17
C VAL A 189 -26.23 -6.36 -6.61
N ALA A 190 -25.38 -6.02 -7.59
CA ALA A 190 -25.70 -6.07 -9.02
C ALA A 190 -26.08 -7.49 -9.48
N ARG A 191 -25.48 -8.52 -8.87
CA ARG A 191 -25.79 -9.93 -9.17
C ARG A 191 -27.00 -10.46 -8.38
N SER A 192 -27.39 -9.80 -7.29
CA SER A 192 -28.64 -10.05 -6.54
C SER A 192 -29.86 -9.40 -7.19
N THR A 193 -29.68 -8.35 -7.99
CA THR A 193 -30.75 -7.65 -8.72
C THR A 193 -30.97 -8.16 -10.15
N GLY A 194 -30.19 -9.16 -10.60
CA GLY A 194 -30.40 -9.81 -11.90
C GLY A 194 -29.97 -8.98 -13.12
N ASP A 195 -29.14 -7.95 -12.94
CA ASP A 195 -28.74 -7.05 -14.03
C ASP A 195 -27.55 -7.65 -14.81
N GLN A 196 -27.81 -8.12 -16.04
CA GLN A 196 -26.86 -8.82 -16.93
C GLN A 196 -25.86 -7.91 -17.65
N THR A 197 -25.77 -6.63 -17.30
CA THR A 197 -25.00 -5.63 -18.08
C THR A 197 -23.47 -5.79 -18.01
N PHE A 198 -22.92 -6.70 -17.19
CA PHE A 198 -21.47 -6.84 -17.00
C PHE A 198 -20.78 -7.92 -17.86
N GLU A 199 -21.50 -8.68 -18.69
CA GLU A 199 -20.86 -9.62 -19.64
C GLU A 199 -20.18 -8.93 -20.84
N THR A 200 -20.27 -7.60 -20.96
CA THR A 200 -19.79 -6.85 -22.14
C THR A 200 -18.59 -5.93 -21.93
N CYS A 201 -17.96 -5.93 -20.73
CA CYS A 201 -16.78 -5.11 -20.46
C CYS A 201 -15.51 -5.95 -20.19
N PHE A 202 -15.24 -6.90 -21.09
CA PHE A 202 -13.90 -7.49 -21.28
C PHE A 202 -13.49 -7.31 -22.74
#